data_AF-A0A2A4HX25-F1
#
_entry.id   AF-A0A2A4HX25-F1
#
_cell.length_a   1.000
_cell.length_b   1.000
_cell.length_c   1.000
_cell.angle_alpha   90.00
_cell.angle_beta   90.00
_cell.angle_gamma   90.00
#
_symmetry.space_group_name_H-M   'P 1'
#
loop_
_entity.id
_entity.type
_entity.pdbx_description
1 polymer ?
#
loop_
_entity_poly.entity_id
_entity_poly.type
_entity_poly.pdbx_seq_one_letter_code
_entity_poly.pdbx_strand_id
1 'polypeptide(L)'
;MRPPAILSFERLYLASLGLSVIGWAISWPVLSARMAADPRTAGFGWLLPAGLALSVAISLALWFFVARRASRIARTIAVVLTALSVLRLLLNLPAMLNGAMPPLAAILSIATVALGVMAVMALYRPDARSWFGEDFEGDAA
;
A
#
# COMPACT_ATOMS: atom_id res chain seq x y z
N MET A 1 -24.86 -3.08 7.67
CA MET A 1 -24.04 -4.17 7.08
C MET A 1 -23.01 -3.54 6.16
N ARG A 2 -21.79 -4.11 6.04
CA ARG A 2 -20.75 -3.54 5.16
C ARG A 2 -21.08 -3.86 3.68
N PRO A 3 -20.99 -2.89 2.76
CA PRO A 3 -21.25 -3.15 1.34
C PRO A 3 -20.24 -4.14 0.73
N PRO A 4 -20.61 -4.87 -0.34
CA PRO A 4 -19.72 -5.77 -1.06
C PRO A 4 -18.42 -5.08 -1.52
N ALA A 5 -18.49 -3.83 -1.96
CA ALA A 5 -17.33 -3.05 -2.38
C ALA A 5 -16.31 -2.83 -1.25
N ILE A 6 -16.77 -2.63 0.00
CA ILE A 6 -15.92 -2.46 1.18
C ILE A 6 -15.27 -3.79 1.60
N LEU A 7 -15.93 -4.93 1.34
CA LEU A 7 -15.35 -6.26 1.55
C LEU A 7 -14.26 -6.55 0.50
N SER A 8 -14.49 -6.18 -0.76
CA SER A 8 -13.48 -6.29 -1.82
C SER A 8 -12.26 -5.43 -1.54
N PHE A 9 -12.46 -4.18 -1.11
CA PHE A 9 -11.36 -3.31 -0.66
C PHE A 9 -10.54 -3.99 0.43
N GLU A 10 -11.18 -4.50 1.48
CA GLU A 10 -10.48 -5.14 2.61
C GLU A 10 -9.60 -6.31 2.16
N ARG A 11 -10.15 -7.22 1.36
CA ARG A 11 -9.40 -8.39 0.89
C ARG A 11 -8.21 -7.99 0.04
N LEU A 12 -8.41 -7.07 -0.92
CA LEU A 12 -7.37 -6.63 -1.85
C LEU A 12 -6.29 -5.81 -1.14
N TYR A 13 -6.68 -4.94 -0.21
CA TYR A 13 -5.76 -4.10 0.55
C TYR A 13 -4.93 -4.92 1.55
N LEU A 14 -5.53 -5.90 2.23
CA LEU A 14 -4.78 -6.79 3.12
C LEU A 14 -3.90 -7.78 2.33
N ALA A 15 -4.34 -8.22 1.15
CA ALA A 15 -3.51 -9.03 0.26
C ALA A 15 -2.28 -8.25 -0.23
N SER A 16 -2.45 -6.98 -0.65
CA SER A 16 -1.32 -6.13 -1.05
C SER A 16 -0.37 -5.88 0.12
N LEU A 17 -0.90 -5.63 1.33
CA LEU A 17 -0.08 -5.52 2.54
C LEU A 17 0.72 -6.79 2.78
N GLY A 18 0.10 -7.97 2.71
CA GLY A 18 0.79 -9.26 2.85
C GLY A 18 1.91 -9.45 1.84
N LEU A 19 1.65 -9.17 0.55
CA LEU A 19 2.68 -9.23 -0.48
C LEU A 19 3.82 -8.24 -0.24
N SER A 20 3.51 -7.03 0.24
CA SER A 20 4.53 -6.02 0.54
C SER A 20 5.46 -6.47 1.67
N VAL A 21 4.92 -7.10 2.71
CA VAL A 21 5.70 -7.66 3.82
C VAL A 21 6.58 -8.82 3.34
N ILE A 22 6.04 -9.70 2.49
CA ILE A 22 6.82 -10.80 1.88
C ILE A 22 7.96 -10.23 1.03
N GLY A 23 7.69 -9.27 0.15
CA GLY A 23 8.70 -8.62 -0.68
C GLY A 23 9.80 -7.96 0.15
N TRP A 24 9.43 -7.36 1.28
CA TRP A 24 10.38 -6.78 2.22
C TRP A 24 11.23 -7.83 2.93
N ALA A 25 10.63 -8.93 3.40
CA ALA A 25 11.36 -10.04 4.02
C ALA A 25 12.40 -10.66 3.08
N ILE A 26 12.06 -10.80 1.79
CA ILE A 26 12.98 -11.28 0.75
C ILE A 26 14.13 -10.28 0.53
N SER A 27 13.84 -8.98 0.56
CA SER A 27 14.82 -7.92 0.30
C SER A 27 15.72 -7.63 1.51
N TRP A 28 15.33 -8.09 2.70
CA TRP A 28 15.98 -7.76 3.96
C TRP A 28 17.48 -8.12 4.02
N PRO A 29 17.95 -9.33 3.65
CA PRO A 29 19.36 -9.68 3.79
C PRO A 29 20.30 -8.76 3.01
N VAL A 30 19.87 -8.36 1.80
CA VAL A 30 20.63 -7.44 0.95
C VAL A 30 20.65 -6.03 1.55
N LEU A 31 19.51 -5.56 2.06
CA LEU A 31 19.40 -4.21 2.62
C LEU A 31 20.16 -4.07 3.95
N SER A 32 20.06 -5.08 4.83
CA SER A 32 20.77 -5.08 6.12
C SER A 32 22.28 -5.17 5.93
N ALA A 33 22.75 -6.00 4.98
CA ALA A 33 24.17 -6.08 4.64
C ALA A 33 24.72 -4.75 4.10
N ARG A 34 23.96 -4.07 3.23
CA ARG A 34 24.33 -2.74 2.72
C ARG A 34 24.44 -1.70 3.83
N MET A 35 23.49 -1.69 4.78
CA MET A 35 23.53 -0.76 5.91
C MET A 35 24.69 -1.05 6.86
N ALA A 36 25.02 -2.32 7.10
CA ALA A 36 26.14 -2.72 7.93
C ALA A 36 27.50 -2.38 7.29
N ALA A 37 27.58 -2.37 5.95
CA ALA A 37 28.80 -2.06 5.22
C ALA A 37 29.13 -0.56 5.16
N ASP A 38 28.15 0.33 5.27
CA ASP A 38 28.37 1.79 5.30
C ASP A 38 28.52 2.28 6.75
N PRO A 39 29.68 2.86 7.14
CA PRO A 39 29.92 3.38 8.48
C PRO A 39 28.88 4.41 8.96
N ARG A 40 28.22 5.13 8.05
CA ARG A 40 27.17 6.11 8.39
C ARG A 40 25.86 5.45 8.82
N THR A 41 25.60 4.23 8.36
CA THR A 41 24.34 3.50 8.61
C THR A 41 24.49 2.26 9.49
N ALA A 42 25.73 1.83 9.79
CA ALA A 42 26.01 0.60 10.52
C ALA A 42 25.35 0.53 11.91
N GLY A 43 25.26 1.66 12.63
CA GLY A 43 24.58 1.75 13.93
C GLY A 43 23.04 1.82 13.85
N PHE A 44 22.48 1.94 12.64
CA PHE A 44 21.06 2.23 12.42
C PHE A 44 20.28 1.03 11.84
N GLY A 45 20.79 -0.19 11.95
CA GLY A 45 20.09 -1.39 11.47
C GLY A 45 18.68 -1.57 12.05
N TRP A 46 18.41 -1.02 13.24
CA TRP A 46 17.09 -1.00 13.88
C TRP A 46 16.05 -0.14 13.15
N LEU A 47 16.47 0.78 12.27
CA LEU A 47 15.55 1.59 11.46
C LEU A 47 14.80 0.73 10.45
N LEU A 48 15.39 -0.37 9.97
CA LEU A 48 14.71 -1.27 9.04
C LEU A 48 13.45 -1.88 9.67
N PRO A 49 13.53 -2.65 10.77
CA PRO A 49 12.34 -3.26 11.37
C PRO A 49 11.36 -2.21 11.91
N ALA A 50 11.86 -1.09 12.44
CA ALA A 50 11.00 0.03 12.87
C ALA A 50 10.22 0.63 11.70
N GLY A 51 10.88 0.83 10.54
CA GLY A 51 10.25 1.34 9.33
C GLY A 51 9.18 0.38 8.77
N LEU A 52 9.43 -0.92 8.78
CA LEU A 52 8.40 -1.90 8.42
C LEU A 52 7.23 -1.86 9.40
N ALA A 53 7.50 -1.92 10.70
CA ALA A 53 6.46 -1.92 11.73
C ALA A 53 5.56 -0.69 11.61
N LEU A 54 6.17 0.49 11.39
CA LEU A 54 5.45 1.73 11.15
C LEU A 54 4.60 1.67 9.87
N SER A 55 5.17 1.18 8.76
CA SER A 55 4.45 1.02 7.49
C SER A 55 3.23 0.10 7.63
N VAL A 56 3.40 -1.03 8.32
CA VAL A 56 2.31 -1.98 8.60
C VAL A 56 1.25 -1.34 9.49
N ALA A 57 1.66 -0.65 10.56
CA ALA A 57 0.74 0.04 11.47
C ALA A 57 -0.10 1.11 10.76
N ILE A 58 0.53 1.93 9.91
CA ILE A 58 -0.16 2.95 9.09
C ILE A 58 -1.17 2.26 8.16
N SER A 59 -0.76 1.18 7.50
CA SER A 59 -1.62 0.46 6.55
C SER A 59 -2.84 -0.13 7.26
N LEU A 60 -2.65 -0.78 8.42
CA LEU A 60 -3.74 -1.33 9.23
C LEU A 60 -4.66 -0.23 9.77
N ALA A 61 -4.11 0.92 10.18
CA ALA A 61 -4.90 2.05 10.63
C ALA A 61 -5.79 2.58 9.49
N LEU A 62 -5.25 2.74 8.28
CA LEU A 62 -6.02 3.16 7.11
C LEU A 62 -7.12 2.16 6.76
N TRP A 63 -6.79 0.88 6.73
CA TRP A 63 -7.78 -0.19 6.54
C TRP A 63 -8.91 -0.08 7.58
N PHE A 64 -8.58 0.05 8.86
CA PHE A 64 -9.56 0.17 9.94
C PHE A 64 -10.45 1.40 9.77
N PHE A 65 -9.87 2.57 9.49
CA PHE A 65 -10.64 3.81 9.34
C PHE A 65 -11.54 3.81 8.11
N VAL A 66 -11.10 3.20 7.02
CA VAL A 66 -11.90 3.06 5.79
C VAL A 66 -13.01 2.03 5.99
N ALA A 67 -12.67 0.82 6.42
CA ALA A 67 -13.58 -0.31 6.47
C ALA A 67 -14.56 -0.30 7.65
N ARG A 68 -14.16 0.27 8.81
CA ARG A 68 -14.98 0.27 10.04
C ARG A 68 -15.54 1.64 10.42
N ARG A 69 -14.87 2.72 10.06
CA ARG A 69 -15.26 4.09 10.46
C ARG A 69 -15.78 4.94 9.30
N ALA A 70 -15.83 4.41 8.08
CA ALA A 70 -16.26 5.14 6.89
C ALA A 70 -15.59 6.52 6.74
N SER A 71 -14.30 6.62 7.08
CA SER A 71 -13.59 7.91 7.06
C SER A 71 -13.23 8.34 5.65
N ARG A 72 -13.78 9.49 5.21
CA ARG A 72 -13.45 10.13 3.93
C ARG A 72 -11.97 10.53 3.84
N ILE A 73 -11.41 11.02 4.95
CA ILE A 73 -9.99 11.41 5.03
C ILE A 73 -9.10 10.18 4.84
N ALA A 74 -9.40 9.08 5.53
CA ALA A 74 -8.63 7.84 5.40
C ALA A 74 -8.70 7.28 3.97
N ARG A 75 -9.85 7.39 3.30
CA ARG A 75 -9.99 7.04 1.88
C ARG A 75 -9.04 7.87 1.02
N THR A 76 -9.05 9.20 1.15
CA THR A 76 -8.16 10.08 0.38
C THR A 76 -6.69 9.78 0.63
N ILE A 77 -6.30 9.53 1.89
CA ILE A 77 -4.92 9.14 2.23
C ILE A 77 -4.55 7.81 1.56
N ALA A 78 -5.42 6.80 1.61
CA ALA A 78 -5.17 5.51 0.96
C ALA A 78 -5.00 5.67 -0.56
N VAL A 79 -5.77 6.55 -1.20
CA VAL A 79 -5.64 6.88 -2.62
C VAL A 79 -4.27 7.50 -2.92
N VAL A 80 -3.88 8.52 -2.15
CA VAL A 80 -2.59 9.22 -2.33
C VAL A 80 -1.42 8.26 -2.14
N LEU A 81 -1.44 7.41 -1.11
CA LEU A 81 -0.37 6.43 -0.88
C LEU A 81 -0.29 5.39 -2.00
N THR A 82 -1.43 4.93 -2.52
CA THR A 82 -1.45 4.03 -3.69
C THR A 82 -0.91 4.74 -4.93
N ALA A 83 -1.27 6.00 -5.19
CA ALA A 83 -0.74 6.78 -6.30
C ALA A 83 0.79 6.96 -6.21
N LEU A 84 1.31 7.24 -5.00
CA LEU A 84 2.76 7.28 -4.74
C LEU A 84 3.44 5.92 -4.96
N SER A 85 2.73 4.83 -4.70
CA SER A 85 3.26 3.47 -4.92
C SER A 85 3.34 3.16 -6.42
N VAL A 86 2.34 3.58 -7.20
CA VAL A 86 2.37 3.52 -8.67
C VAL A 86 3.52 4.37 -9.22
N LEU A 87 3.67 5.61 -8.74
CA LEU A 87 4.77 6.48 -9.15
C LEU A 87 6.14 5.84 -8.85
N ARG A 88 6.33 5.28 -7.65
CA ARG A 88 7.57 4.58 -7.30
C ARG A 88 7.83 3.38 -8.21
N LEU A 89 6.79 2.61 -8.56
CA LEU A 89 6.92 1.50 -9.51
C LEU A 89 7.38 2.00 -10.88
N LEU A 90 6.78 3.06 -11.40
CA LEU A 90 7.14 3.66 -12.70
C LEU A 90 8.58 4.18 -12.70
N LEU A 91 9.03 4.81 -11.62
CA LEU A 91 10.41 5.28 -11.47
C LEU A 91 11.42 4.12 -11.40
N ASN A 92 11.01 2.95 -10.90
CA ASN A 92 11.86 1.75 -10.86
C ASN A 92 11.78 0.91 -12.15
N LEU A 93 10.92 1.25 -13.09
CA LEU A 93 10.72 0.50 -14.33
C LEU A 93 12.03 0.31 -15.13
N PRO A 94 12.92 1.31 -15.30
CA PRO A 94 14.18 1.11 -15.98
C PRO A 94 15.08 0.06 -15.30
N ALA A 95 15.10 0.03 -13.96
CA ALA A 95 15.88 -0.96 -13.21
C ALA A 95 15.33 -2.38 -13.37
N MET A 96 14.01 -2.52 -13.53
CA MET A 96 13.34 -3.80 -13.81
C MET A 96 13.67 -4.29 -15.22
N LEU A 97 13.61 -3.41 -16.23
CA LEU A 97 13.84 -3.77 -17.62
C LEU A 97 15.32 -4.10 -17.93
N ASN A 98 16.25 -3.43 -17.25
CA ASN A 98 17.69 -3.65 -17.43
C ASN A 98 18.25 -4.81 -16.57
N GLY A 99 17.39 -5.56 -15.88
CA GLY A 99 17.80 -6.71 -15.06
C GLY A 99 18.54 -6.36 -13.76
N ALA A 100 18.56 -5.08 -13.35
CA ALA A 100 19.16 -4.65 -12.09
C ALA A 100 18.35 -5.09 -10.86
N MET A 101 17.10 -5.53 -11.08
CA MET A 101 16.21 -6.07 -10.06
C MET A 101 15.93 -7.56 -10.31
N PRO A 102 15.94 -8.42 -9.27
CA PRO A 102 15.56 -9.81 -9.42
C PRO A 102 14.14 -9.95 -9.99
N PRO A 103 13.88 -10.85 -10.96
CA PRO A 103 12.57 -11.00 -11.60
C PRO A 103 11.42 -11.23 -10.60
N LEU A 104 11.66 -12.06 -9.58
CA LEU A 104 10.67 -12.31 -8.53
C LEU A 104 10.30 -11.03 -7.77
N ALA A 105 11.28 -10.18 -7.46
CA ALA A 105 11.03 -8.92 -6.75
C ALA A 105 10.24 -7.95 -7.62
N ALA A 106 10.50 -7.90 -8.93
CA ALA A 106 9.73 -7.10 -9.88
C ALA A 106 8.27 -7.57 -9.96
N ILE A 107 8.04 -8.89 -10.10
CA ILE A 107 6.69 -9.48 -10.14
C ILE A 107 5.92 -9.18 -8.85
N LEU A 108 6.54 -9.37 -7.68
CA LEU A 108 5.91 -9.06 -6.40
C LEU A 108 5.57 -7.57 -6.27
N SER A 109 6.45 -6.68 -6.73
CA SER A 109 6.21 -5.24 -6.71
C SER A 109 5.01 -4.86 -7.58
N ILE A 110 4.95 -5.37 -8.82
CA ILE A 110 3.83 -5.15 -9.73
C ILE A 110 2.53 -5.69 -9.15
N ALA A 111 2.53 -6.92 -8.63
CA ALA A 111 1.36 -7.55 -8.04
C ALA A 111 0.84 -6.77 -6.81
N THR A 112 1.75 -6.32 -5.95
CA THR A 112 1.43 -5.49 -4.77
C THR A 112 0.73 -4.20 -5.18
N VAL A 113 1.28 -3.49 -6.17
CA VAL A 113 0.71 -2.23 -6.66
C VAL A 113 -0.63 -2.46 -7.35
N ALA A 114 -0.74 -3.49 -8.19
CA ALA A 114 -2.00 -3.83 -8.86
C ALA A 114 -3.12 -4.11 -7.85
N LEU A 115 -2.84 -4.90 -6.81
CA LEU A 115 -3.80 -5.16 -5.73
C LEU A 115 -4.18 -3.88 -4.99
N GLY A 116 -3.20 -3.02 -4.68
CA GLY A 116 -3.46 -1.73 -4.03
C GLY A 116 -4.33 -0.79 -4.87
N VAL A 117 -4.10 -0.74 -6.18
CA VAL A 117 -4.92 0.04 -7.13
C VAL A 117 -6.34 -0.51 -7.19
N MET A 118 -6.51 -1.83 -7.37
CA MET A 118 -7.84 -2.46 -7.39
C MET A 118 -8.59 -2.25 -6.07
N ALA A 119 -7.88 -2.28 -4.93
CA ALA A 119 -8.47 -2.00 -3.63
C ALA A 119 -9.04 -0.58 -3.59
N VAL A 120 -8.24 0.43 -3.94
CA VAL A 120 -8.67 1.83 -3.92
C VAL A 120 -9.79 2.10 -4.94
N MET A 121 -9.75 1.50 -6.12
CA MET A 121 -10.83 1.60 -7.11
C MET A 121 -12.17 1.10 -6.54
N ALA A 122 -12.15 0.06 -5.71
CA ALA A 122 -13.35 -0.45 -5.06
C ALA A 122 -14.02 0.60 -4.14
N LEU A 123 -13.26 1.56 -3.59
CA LEU A 123 -13.78 2.63 -2.73
C LEU A 123 -14.60 3.69 -3.47
N TYR A 124 -14.54 3.71 -4.80
CA TYR A 124 -15.30 4.65 -5.64
C TYR A 124 -16.53 4.03 -6.30
N ARG A 125 -16.78 2.74 -6.08
CA ARG A 125 -18.02 2.08 -6.55
C ARG A 125 -19.24 2.73 -5.88
N PRO A 126 -20.42 2.76 -6.55
CA PRO A 126 -21.62 3.39 -6.01
C PRO A 126 -21.92 2.97 -4.56
N ASP A 127 -21.89 1.66 -4.30
CA ASP A 127 -22.14 1.09 -2.96
C ASP A 127 -21.12 1.52 -1.90
N ALA A 128 -19.92 1.95 -2.29
CA ALA A 128 -18.92 2.48 -1.37
C ALA A 128 -19.11 3.98 -1.13
N ARG A 129 -19.59 4.74 -2.11
CA ARG A 129 -19.89 6.18 -1.95
C ARG A 129 -21.00 6.40 -0.93
N SER A 130 -22.04 5.57 -0.98
CA SER A 130 -23.12 5.55 0.01
C SER A 130 -22.61 5.28 1.42
N TRP A 131 -21.64 4.37 1.54
CA TRP A 131 -20.98 4.06 2.82
C TRP A 131 -20.22 5.26 3.40
N PHE A 132 -19.68 6.13 2.56
CA PHE A 132 -19.04 7.38 2.98
C PHE A 132 -20.04 8.55 3.13
N GLY A 133 -21.34 8.31 2.94
CA GLY A 133 -22.40 9.31 3.07
C GLY A 133 -22.44 10.34 1.92
N GLU A 134 -22.03 9.95 0.71
CA GLU A 134 -21.89 10.87 -0.43
C GLU A 134 -23.15 10.99 -1.31
N ASP A 135 -24.25 10.34 -0.92
CA ASP A 135 -25.46 10.24 -1.75
C ASP A 135 -26.44 11.42 -1.60
N PHE A 136 -26.15 12.43 -0.76
CA PHE A 136 -27.12 13.47 -0.37
C PHE A 136 -26.75 14.92 -0.71
N GLU A 137 -25.69 15.19 -1.48
CA GLU A 137 -25.18 16.56 -1.66
C GLU A 137 -25.09 16.94 -3.14
N GLY A 138 -26.25 16.99 -3.81
CA GLY A 138 -26.34 17.29 -5.24
C GLY A 138 -27.65 17.91 -5.75
N ASP A 139 -28.60 18.25 -4.87
CA ASP A 139 -29.80 19.06 -5.19
C ASP A 139 -30.02 20.11 -4.09
N ALA A 140 -29.12 21.10 -3.99
CA ALA A 140 -29.34 22.39 -3.30
C ALA A 140 -28.10 23.29 -3.47
N ALA A 141 -27.90 23.84 -4.66
CA ALA A 141 -27.05 25.02 -4.88
C ALA A 141 -27.64 25.87 -6.00
#